data_AF-A0A2C6DRV8-F1
#
_entry.id   AF-A0A2C6DRV8-F1
#
_cell.length_a   1.000
_cell.length_b   1.000
_cell.length_c   1.000
_cell.angle_alpha   90.00
_cell.angle_beta   90.00
_cell.angle_gamma   90.00
#
_symmetry.space_group_name_H-M   'P 1'
#
loop_
_entity.id
_entity.type
_entity.pdbx_description
1 polymer ?
#
loop_
_entity_poly.entity_id
_entity_poly.type
_entity_poly.pdbx_seq_one_letter_code
_entity_poly.pdbx_strand_id
1 'polypeptide(L)' 'MRKPIPLDLASYKSAQLDSLIYTILEVAGENDVPPHLSQLISIAHDMSTEITESLRAGVSA' A
#
# COMPACT_ATOMS: atom_id res chain seq x y z
N MET A 1 6.19 17.18 -12.64
CA MET A 1 4.99 16.31 -12.46
C MET A 1 5.27 14.97 -13.10
N ARG A 2 5.12 13.86 -12.36
CA ARG A 2 5.26 12.52 -12.96
C ARG A 2 4.11 12.32 -13.96
N LYS A 3 4.39 11.70 -15.10
CA LYS A 3 3.33 11.34 -16.06
C LYS A 3 2.38 10.35 -15.36
N PRO A 4 1.06 10.56 -15.41
CA PRO A 4 0.11 9.59 -14.89
C PRO A 4 0.32 8.26 -15.61
N ILE A 5 0.19 7.17 -14.85
CA ILE A 5 0.23 5.80 -15.38
C ILE A 5 -1.18 5.35 -15.76
N PRO A 6 -1.34 4.39 -16.69
CA PRO A 6 -2.63 3.79 -17.00
C PRO A 6 -3.31 3.21 -15.75
N LEU A 7 -4.65 3.25 -15.70
CA LEU A 7 -5.43 2.79 -14.56
C LEU A 7 -5.16 1.32 -14.23
N ASP A 8 -5.12 0.43 -15.23
CA ASP A 8 -4.81 -0.99 -15.03
C ASP A 8 -3.41 -1.19 -14.41
N LEU A 9 -2.44 -0.38 -14.83
CA LEU A 9 -1.09 -0.43 -14.28
C LEU A 9 -1.05 0.12 -12.85
N ALA A 10 -1.84 1.13 -12.54
CA ALA A 10 -2.00 1.65 -11.19
C ALA A 10 -2.62 0.60 -10.26
N SER A 11 -3.72 -0.03 -10.69
CA SER A 11 -4.40 -1.12 -9.95
C SER A 11 -3.48 -2.31 -9.71
N TYR A 12 -2.74 -2.75 -10.73
CA TYR A 12 -1.76 -3.82 -10.58
C TYR A 12 -0.67 -3.46 -9.56
N LYS A 13 -0.11 -2.25 -9.64
CA LYS A 13 0.92 -1.78 -8.70
C LYS A 13 0.40 -1.61 -7.27
N SER A 14 -0.84 -1.18 -7.10
CA SER A 14 -1.48 -1.07 -5.77
C SER A 14 -1.63 -2.46 -5.15
N ALA A 15 -2.08 -3.47 -5.90
CA ALA A 15 -2.13 -4.85 -5.42
C ALA A 15 -0.75 -5.43 -5.03
N GLN A 16 0.31 -5.08 -5.78
CA GLN A 16 1.68 -5.44 -5.42
C GLN A 16 2.14 -4.76 -4.12
N LEU A 17 1.77 -3.49 -3.91
CA LEU A 17 2.08 -2.74 -2.70
C LEU A 17 1.37 -3.32 -1.48
N ASP A 18 0.08 -3.66 -1.62
CA ASP A 18 -0.69 -4.30 -0.54
C ASP A 18 -0.03 -5.62 -0.11
N SER A 19 0.39 -6.45 -1.09
CA SER A 19 1.09 -7.70 -0.81
C SER A 19 2.42 -7.47 -0.07
N LEU A 20 3.20 -6.47 -0.50
CA LEU A 20 4.47 -6.13 0.14
C LEU A 20 4.28 -5.64 1.58
N ILE A 21 3.31 -4.75 1.81
CA ILE A 21 3.03 -4.20 3.13
C ILE A 21 2.54 -5.28 4.08
N TYR A 22 1.70 -6.21 3.59
CA TYR A 22 1.28 -7.36 4.38
C TYR A 22 2.47 -8.21 4.84
N THR A 23 3.40 -8.56 3.93
CA THR A 23 4.62 -9.29 4.29
C THR A 23 5.50 -8.49 5.26
N ILE A 24 5.62 -7.17 5.09
CA ILE A 24 6.37 -6.32 6.03
C ILE A 24 5.72 -6.36 7.43
N LEU A 25 4.39 -6.32 7.52
CA LEU A 25 3.66 -6.42 8.79
C LEU A 25 3.85 -7.78 9.45
N GLU A 26 3.82 -8.87 8.70
CA GLU A 26 4.10 -10.22 9.22
C GLU A 26 5.51 -10.29 9.81
N VAL A 27 6.52 -9.89 9.03
CA VAL A 27 7.93 -9.87 9.48
C VAL A 27 8.09 -8.93 10.68
N ALA A 28 7.45 -7.77 10.68
CA ALA A 28 7.50 -6.83 11.80
C ALA A 28 6.80 -7.37 13.05
N GLY A 29 5.75 -8.19 12.91
CA GLY A 29 5.07 -8.85 14.03
C GLY A 29 5.88 -9.99 14.64
N GLU A 30 6.68 -10.68 13.83
CA GLU A 30 7.57 -11.77 14.26
C GLU A 30 8.90 -11.29 14.85
N ASN A 31 9.28 -10.03 14.62
CA ASN A 31 10.54 -9.46 15.05
C ASN A 31 10.33 -8.28 16.02
N ASP A 32 11.29 -8.05 16.91
CA ASP A 32 11.26 -6.87 17.78
C ASP A 32 11.69 -5.63 16.97
N VAL A 33 10.74 -5.01 16.28
CA VAL A 33 10.97 -3.79 15.50
C VAL A 33 10.83 -2.55 16.37
N PRO A 34 11.66 -1.50 16.15
CA PRO A 34 11.50 -0.25 16.86
C PRO A 34 10.07 0.32 16.69
N PRO A 35 9.44 0.87 17.74
CA PRO A 35 8.06 1.37 17.66
C PRO A 35 7.82 2.41 16.57
N HIS A 36 8.82 3.25 16.28
CA HIS A 36 8.76 4.23 15.21
C HIS A 36 8.68 3.57 13.82
N LEU A 37 9.33 2.42 13.63
CA LEU A 37 9.27 1.68 12.38
C LEU A 37 7.89 1.05 12.19
N SER A 38 7.31 0.48 13.26
CA SER A 38 5.93 -0.02 13.23
C SER A 38 4.94 1.08 12.84
N GLN A 39 5.08 2.29 13.38
CA GLN A 39 4.23 3.44 13.03
C GLN A 39 4.37 3.83 11.55
N LEU A 40 5.60 3.86 11.02
CA LEU A 40 5.83 4.15 9.61
C LEU A 40 5.21 3.11 8.68
N ILE A 41 5.26 1.82 9.07
CA ILE A 41 4.62 0.73 8.32
C ILE A 41 3.09 0.92 8.33
N SER A 42 2.48 1.26 9.47
CA SER A 42 1.05 1.55 9.55
C SER A 42 0.64 2.72 8.65
N ILE A 43 1.40 3.82 8.66
CA ILE A 43 1.12 4.98 7.78
C ILE A 43 1.20 4.55 6.30
N ALA A 44 2.20 3.75 5.92
CA ALA A 44 2.33 3.25 4.56
C ALA A 44 1.14 2.34 4.16
N HIS A 45 0.66 1.51 5.09
CA HIS A 45 -0.52 0.66 4.91
C HIS A 45 -1.79 1.48 4.68
N ASP A 46 -2.02 2.50 5.50
CA ASP A 46 -3.19 3.37 5.39
C ASP A 46 -3.19 4.09 4.03
N MET A 47 -2.04 4.64 3.62
CA MET A 47 -1.88 5.26 2.30
C MET A 47 -2.12 4.28 1.14
N SER A 48 -1.65 3.04 1.25
CA SER A 48 -1.89 2.01 0.23
C SER A 48 -3.38 1.68 0.12
N THR A 49 -4.06 1.55 1.27
CA THR A 49 -5.50 1.28 1.35
C THR A 49 -6.29 2.40 0.67
N GLU A 50 -6.01 3.67 1.00
CA GLU A 50 -6.67 4.83 0.38
C GLU A 50 -6.48 4.86 -1.15
N ILE A 51 -5.28 4.51 -1.64
CA ILE A 51 -4.99 4.41 -3.08
C ILE A 51 -5.81 3.30 -3.71
N THR A 52 -5.81 2.10 -3.11
CA THR A 52 -6.57 0.95 -3.61
C THR A 52 -8.07 1.26 -3.67
N GLU A 53 -8.63 1.89 -2.64
CA GLU A 53 -10.03 2.31 -2.61
C GLU A 53 -10.35 3.37 -3.67
N SER A 54 -9.47 4.36 -3.84
CA SER A 54 -9.61 5.40 -4.86
C SER A 54 -9.57 4.82 -6.27
N LEU A 55 -8.70 3.84 -6.52
CA LEU A 55 -8.62 3.15 -7.80
C LEU A 55 -9.88 2.32 -8.06
N ARG A 56 -10.41 1.61 -7.05
CA ARG A 56 -11.69 0.87 -7.17
C ARG A 56 -12.87 1.79 -7.49
N ALA A 57 -12.93 2.96 -6.85
CA ALA A 57 -13.94 3.97 -7.14
C ALA A 57 -13.83 4.50 -8.58
N GLY A 58 -12.60 4.74 -9.06
CA GLY A 58 -12.34 5.20 -10.44
C GLY A 58 -12.61 4.16 -11.53
N VAL A 59 -12.54 2.86 -11.22
CA VAL A 59 -12.91 1.77 -12.13
C VAL A 59 -14.43 1.59 -12.23
N SER A 60 -15.20 2.10 -11.25
CA SER A 60 -16.66 1.93 -11.17
C SER A 60 -17.46 3.11 -11.75
N ALA A 61 -16.77 4.12 -12.32
CA ALA A 61 -17.34 5.32 -12.92
C ALA A 61 -17.28 5.26 -14.45
#